data_AF-A0AAD5G2Y2-F1
#
_entry.id   AF-A0AAD5G2Y2-F1
#
_cell.length_a   1.000
_cell.length_b   1.000
_cell.length_c   1.000
_cell.angle_alpha   90.00
_cell.angle_beta   90.00
_cell.angle_gamma   90.00
#
_symmetry.space_group_name_H-M   'P 1'
#
loop_
_entity.id
_entity.type
_entity.pdbx_description
1 polymer ?
#
loop_
_entity_poly.entity_id
_entity_poly.type
_entity_poly.pdbx_seq_one_letter_code
_entity_poly.pdbx_strand_id
1 'polypeptide(L)'
;AGGVETVTLGDEEARKRNSRKSVSQRSGPPTFPFMIEMRDRHYWVVHKTERSVDALLRGEKPRVEVRKRDKQMEVIIEKWKIEN
;
A
#
# COMPACT_ATOMS: atom_id res chain seq x y z
N ALA A 1 -0.80 16.99 5.71
CA ALA A 1 0.00 16.27 4.70
C ALA A 1 0.00 14.78 5.04
N GLY A 2 0.35 13.89 4.10
CA GLY A 2 0.56 12.48 4.42
C GLY A 2 1.58 12.28 5.54
N GLY A 3 1.61 11.09 6.14
CA GLY A 3 2.49 10.76 7.26
C GLY A 3 2.07 9.48 7.96
N VAL A 4 2.93 9.00 8.86
CA VAL A 4 2.63 7.89 9.78
C VAL A 4 2.86 8.41 11.19
N GLU A 5 1.95 8.08 12.09
CA GLU A 5 2.01 8.44 13.50
C GLU A 5 1.83 7.20 14.38
N THR A 6 2.32 7.28 15.61
CA THR A 6 2.08 6.24 16.62
C THR A 6 0.96 6.71 17.54
N VAL A 7 -0.10 5.92 17.65
CA VAL A 7 -1.24 6.20 18.52
C VAL A 7 -1.39 5.14 19.58
N THR A 8 -1.98 5.52 20.71
CA THR A 8 -2.33 4.61 21.80
C THR A 8 -3.84 4.34 21.77
N LEU A 9 -4.22 3.11 21.45
CA LEU A 9 -5.58 2.59 21.50
C LEU A 9 -5.99 2.27 22.94
N GLY A 10 -7.30 2.37 23.21
CA GLY A 10 -7.90 1.81 24.41
C GLY A 10 -7.91 0.28 24.38
N ASP A 11 -8.14 -0.33 25.54
CA ASP A 11 -8.04 -1.78 25.76
C ASP A 11 -8.99 -2.59 24.88
N GLU A 12 -10.23 -2.12 24.74
CA GLU A 12 -11.25 -2.78 23.91
C GLU A 12 -10.87 -2.76 22.42
N GLU A 13 -10.44 -1.61 21.91
CA GLU A 13 -10.06 -1.46 20.50
C GLU A 13 -8.76 -2.21 20.18
N ALA A 14 -7.77 -2.19 21.09
CA ALA A 14 -6.55 -2.98 20.95
C ALA A 14 -6.87 -4.48 20.91
N ARG A 15 -7.77 -4.96 21.78
CA ARG A 15 -8.23 -6.36 21.79
C ARG A 15 -8.99 -6.71 20.51
N LYS A 16 -9.88 -5.84 20.05
CA LYS A 16 -10.65 -6.02 18.80
C LYS A 16 -9.75 -6.12 17.57
N ARG A 17 -8.66 -5.35 17.54
CA ARG A 17 -7.67 -5.37 16.44
C ARG A 17 -6.60 -6.44 16.62
N ASN A 18 -6.62 -7.21 17.70
CA ASN A 18 -5.55 -8.13 18.10
C ASN A 18 -4.16 -7.49 18.02
N SER A 19 -4.06 -6.24 18.48
CA SER A 19 -2.86 -5.42 18.38
C SER A 19 -2.36 -4.99 19.76
N ARG A 20 -1.13 -4.44 19.78
CA ARG A 20 -0.66 -3.70 20.96
C ARG A 20 -1.51 -2.44 21.14
N LYS A 21 -1.51 -1.86 22.35
CA LYS A 21 -2.14 -0.55 22.58
C LYS A 21 -1.45 0.54 21.77
N SER A 22 -0.13 0.47 21.62
CA SER A 22 0.60 1.37 20.72
C SER A 22 0.68 0.78 19.31
N VAL A 23 0.12 1.48 18.32
CA VAL A 23 0.12 1.08 16.91
C VAL A 23 0.51 2.24 16.00
N SER A 24 1.11 1.94 14.86
CA SER A 24 1.35 2.93 13.81
C SER A 24 0.16 3.01 12.86
N GLN A 25 -0.28 4.22 12.55
CA GLN A 25 -1.37 4.50 11.60
C GLN A 25 -1.01 5.67 10.69
N ARG A 26 -1.74 5.84 9.59
CA ARG A 26 -1.60 7.04 8.76
C ARG A 26 -2.12 8.28 9.49
N SER A 27 -1.34 9.36 9.45
CA SER A 27 -1.71 10.66 10.03
C SER A 27 -2.79 11.41 9.21
N GLY A 28 -3.13 10.91 8.02
CA GLY A 28 -4.14 11.51 7.17
C GLY A 28 -4.23 10.86 5.77
N PRO A 29 -5.05 11.44 4.88
CA PRO A 29 -5.09 11.05 3.48
C PRO A 29 -3.71 11.19 2.81
N PRO A 30 -3.35 10.29 1.89
CA PRO A 30 -2.08 10.41 1.18
C PRO A 30 -2.12 11.62 0.24
N THR A 31 -0.97 12.28 0.05
CA THR A 31 -0.84 13.40 -0.89
C THR A 31 -1.17 12.99 -2.33
N PHE A 32 -0.81 11.75 -2.70
CA PHE A 32 -1.08 11.17 -4.01
C PHE A 32 -1.88 9.88 -3.87
N PRO A 33 -2.95 9.67 -4.66
CA PRO A 33 -3.77 8.47 -4.58
C PRO A 33 -3.03 7.20 -5.07
N PHE A 34 -2.00 7.38 -5.89
CA PHE A 34 -1.18 6.29 -6.42
C PHE A 34 0.32 6.57 -6.27
N MET A 35 1.08 5.50 -6.07
CA MET A 35 2.54 5.47 -6.16
C MET A 35 2.94 4.49 -7.27
N ILE A 36 3.89 4.90 -8.11
CA ILE A 36 4.41 4.08 -9.20
C ILE A 36 5.82 3.62 -8.83
N GLU A 37 6.01 2.31 -8.70
CA GLU A 37 7.32 1.69 -8.51
C GLU A 37 7.85 1.23 -9.87
N MET A 38 8.85 1.94 -10.39
CA MET A 38 9.51 1.60 -11.65
C MET A 38 10.53 0.49 -11.42
N ARG A 39 10.32 -0.68 -12.01
CA ARG A 39 11.24 -1.84 -11.91
C ARG A 39 12.10 -2.01 -13.18
N ASP A 40 11.53 -1.68 -14.33
CA ASP A 40 12.21 -1.55 -15.62
C ASP A 40 11.53 -0.42 -16.43
N ARG A 41 12.16 0.05 -17.49
CA ARG A 41 11.59 1.00 -18.47
C ARG A 41 10.21 0.56 -18.99
N HIS A 42 10.01 -0.75 -19.18
CA HIS A 42 8.77 -1.31 -19.72
C HIS A 42 7.99 -2.17 -18.70
N TYR A 43 8.33 -2.10 -17.41
CA TYR A 43 7.70 -2.91 -16.36
C TYR A 43 7.64 -2.13 -15.03
N TRP A 44 6.44 -1.89 -14.52
CA TRP A 44 6.25 -1.13 -13.29
C TRP A 44 5.05 -1.62 -12.48
N VAL A 45 5.02 -1.22 -11.21
CA VAL A 45 3.99 -1.61 -10.25
C VAL A 45 3.24 -0.36 -9.79
N VAL A 46 1.92 -0.46 -9.75
CA VAL A 46 1.02 0.62 -9.34
C VAL A 46 0.42 0.26 -7.98
N HIS A 47 0.70 1.11 -7.01
CA HIS A 47 0.19 1.02 -5.66
C HIS A 47 -0.95 2.00 -5.48
N LYS A 48 -2.08 1.54 -4.93
CA LYS A 48 -3.05 2.45 -4.29
C LYS A 48 -2.47 2.87 -2.96
N THR A 49 -2.07 4.13 -2.82
CA THR A 49 -1.23 4.60 -1.70
C THR A 49 -1.86 4.28 -0.36
N GLU A 50 -3.14 4.63 -0.17
CA GLU A 50 -3.88 4.38 1.08
C GLU A 50 -3.84 2.88 1.45
N ARG A 51 -4.22 2.00 0.51
CA ARG A 51 -4.38 0.57 0.76
C ARG A 51 -3.05 -0.10 0.97
N SER A 52 -2.03 0.37 0.25
CA SER A 52 -0.69 -0.20 0.33
C SER A 52 -0.04 0.14 1.66
N VAL A 53 -0.12 1.40 2.08
CA VAL A 53 0.39 1.82 3.40
C VAL A 53 -0.38 1.12 4.52
N ASP A 54 -1.72 1.05 4.43
CA ASP A 54 -2.54 0.39 5.45
C ASP A 54 -2.22 -1.12 5.57
N ALA A 55 -1.96 -1.80 4.45
CA ALA A 55 -1.51 -3.19 4.46
C ALA A 55 -0.12 -3.33 5.13
N LEU A 56 0.84 -2.50 4.72
CA LEU A 56 2.20 -2.52 5.27
C LEU A 56 2.22 -2.27 6.78
N LEU A 57 1.41 -1.33 7.28
CA LEU A 57 1.29 -1.03 8.70
C LEU A 57 0.69 -2.19 9.51
N ARG A 58 -0.08 -3.08 8.87
CA ARG A 58 -0.57 -4.34 9.47
C ARG A 58 0.39 -5.52 9.28
N GLY A 59 1.53 -5.32 8.63
CA GLY A 59 2.43 -6.40 8.25
C GLY A 59 1.88 -7.28 7.12
N GLU A 60 0.86 -6.82 6.41
CA GLU A 60 0.30 -7.47 5.24
C GLU A 60 1.01 -7.02 3.97
N LYS A 61 0.92 -7.85 2.93
CA LYS A 61 1.43 -7.52 1.60
C LYS A 61 0.42 -6.64 0.86
N PRO A 62 0.85 -5.51 0.29
CA PRO A 62 -0.04 -4.64 -0.46
C PRO A 62 -0.52 -5.35 -1.74
N ARG A 63 -1.79 -5.15 -2.09
CA ARG A 63 -2.30 -5.55 -3.40
C ARG A 63 -1.95 -4.48 -4.43
N VAL A 64 -1.24 -4.89 -5.47
CA VAL A 64 -0.68 -3.98 -6.47
C VAL A 64 -1.07 -4.38 -7.88
N GLU A 65 -1.14 -3.42 -8.78
CA GLU A 65 -1.36 -3.68 -10.21
C GLU A 65 -0.01 -3.69 -10.91
N VAL A 66 0.28 -4.73 -11.70
CA VAL A 66 1.53 -4.82 -12.45
C VAL A 66 1.25 -4.42 -13.89
N ARG A 67 2.01 -3.46 -14.41
CA ARG A 67 1.86 -2.99 -15.79
C ARG A 67 3.15 -3.24 -16.57
N LYS A 68 2.98 -3.63 -17.83
CA LYS A 68 4.10 -3.77 -18.77
C LYS A 68 3.75 -3.15 -20.11
N ARG A 69 4.77 -2.73 -20.85
CA ARG A 69 4.63 -2.37 -22.27
C ARG A 69 5.01 -3.55 -23.14
N ASP A 70 4.20 -3.83 -24.15
CA ASP A 70 4.54 -4.81 -25.18
C ASP A 70 5.45 -4.20 -26.27
N LYS A 71 5.72 -4.98 -27.33
CA LYS A 71 6.58 -4.57 -28.44
C LYS A 71 5.96 -3.44 -29.28
N GLN A 72 4.65 -3.25 -29.18
CA GLN A 72 3.87 -2.24 -29.87
C GLN A 72 3.70 -0.98 -29.01
N MET A 73 4.34 -0.93 -27.82
CA MET A 73 4.24 0.15 -26.83
C MET A 73 2.87 0.25 -26.14
N GLU A 74 2.02 -0.75 -26.28
CA GLU A 74 0.73 -0.82 -25.61
C GLU A 74 0.90 -1.27 -24.16
N VAL A 75 0.10 -0.67 -23.26
CA VAL A 75 0.15 -0.99 -21.83
C VAL A 75 -0.75 -2.18 -21.54
N ILE A 76 -0.12 -3.29 -21.15
CA ILE A 76 -0.80 -4.48 -20.66
C ILE A 76 -0.85 -4.42 -19.13
N ILE A 77 -2.06 -4.49 -18.59
CA ILE A 77 -2.32 -4.55 -17.16
C ILE A 77 -2.42 -6.02 -16.74
N GLU A 78 -1.42 -6.50 -16.00
CA GLU A 78 -1.51 -7.76 -15.28
C GLU A 78 -2.21 -7.50 -13.93
N LYS A 79 -3.20 -8.36 -13.63
CA LYS A 79 -4.10 -8.27 -12.46
C LYS A 79 -3.38 -7.97 -11.14
N TRP A 80 -4.18 -7.57 -10.15
CA TRP A 80 -3.78 -7.38 -8.75
C TRP A 80 -2.91 -8.55 -8.24
N LYS A 81 -1.59 -8.36 -8.16
CA LYS A 81 -0.67 -9.33 -7.56
C LYS A 81 -0.50 -9.00 -6.08
N ILE A 82 -0.36 -10.04 -5.27
CA ILE A 82 0.22 -9.97 -3.94
C ILE A 82 1.69 -10.30 -4.16
N GLU A 83 2.60 -9.39 -3.82
CA GLU A 83 4.03 -9.63 -4.05
C GLU A 83 4.57 -10.70 -3.08
N ASN A 84 5.31 -11.69 -3.59
CA ASN A 84 5.84 -12.83 -2.83
C ASN A 84 7.06 -12.48 -1.98
#